data_AF-A0A538LRV1-F1
#
_entry.id   AF-A0A538LRV1-F1
#
_cell.length_a   1.000
_cell.length_b   1.000
_cell.length_c   1.000
_cell.angle_alpha   90.00
_cell.angle_beta   90.00
_cell.angle_gamma   90.00
#
_symmetry.space_group_name_H-M   'P 1'
#
loop_
_entity.id
_entity.type
_entity.pdbx_description
1 polymer ?
#
loop_
_entity_poly.entity_id
_entity_poly.type
_entity_poly.pdbx_seq_one_letter_code
_entity_poly.pdbx_strand_id
1 'polypeptide(L)'
;MRAMHALAWSGNRRSWLARSLGGSLLGSLLLLLACENAAATIYFRSVATAQTGSGATSIAVSVPAGVVAGDVMIATIAAEGGGNFTAPSGWSTTNLFAGATKFGTEGVYFHVAGSSEPTSYSWGMGSTPRKATGKIVSYVGVENATPIEVKAGTAGNSSGTSDNTASITTTVNNTMVLLDFSAANSAGAFTITPPGSTNNRASVFTSGSGSVVGSQTQDFIQAAAGATGTKTFTTSASIPWEAVTVALKPGTGALGFDIAPASPGLPTVTLNGAAQTVNATMNAIAVDDTTAGSGWNITVAGNGGAGKSAVFKQYCPNATCGSDTGPGYVSGGASLPAGSLTLKTTGASWSTTGGSGSAPAFQCNTTACSLDASSATKIVSTASGAGLGPWNASGFSATSLALSTPSTLRALRENEVYRVDLLWTLSSGP
;
A
#
# COMPACT_ATOMS: atom_id res chain seq x y z
N MET A 1 8.10 52.36 -7.18
CA MET A 1 8.70 52.58 -8.51
C MET A 1 10.17 52.19 -8.46
N ARG A 2 10.60 51.29 -9.37
CA ARG A 2 11.99 50.96 -9.81
C ARG A 2 12.95 50.38 -8.74
N ALA A 3 13.26 49.08 -8.79
CA ALA A 3 14.26 48.37 -9.64
C ALA A 3 15.68 48.49 -9.06
N MET A 4 16.22 47.45 -8.41
CA MET A 4 16.99 46.29 -8.95
C MET A 4 18.50 46.54 -9.14
N HIS A 5 19.27 45.76 -8.37
CA HIS A 5 20.56 45.08 -8.66
C HIS A 5 21.81 45.89 -9.06
N ALA A 6 22.86 45.70 -8.27
CA ALA A 6 24.25 45.72 -8.73
C ALA A 6 25.02 44.56 -8.07
N LEU A 7 25.65 43.73 -8.90
CA LEU A 7 26.60 42.69 -8.54
C LEU A 7 27.89 43.04 -9.29
N ALA A 8 29.01 43.18 -8.59
CA ALA A 8 30.35 43.22 -9.22
C ALA A 8 31.46 42.99 -8.19
N TRP A 9 32.22 41.90 -8.38
CA TRP A 9 33.69 41.81 -8.19
C TRP A 9 34.12 40.40 -8.63
N SER A 10 34.88 40.10 -9.69
CA SER A 10 36.07 40.63 -10.38
C SER A 10 37.41 40.20 -9.77
N GLY A 11 38.20 39.48 -10.59
CA GLY A 11 39.65 39.33 -10.46
C GLY A 11 40.12 37.87 -10.39
N ASN A 12 41.08 37.39 -11.20
CA ASN A 12 41.81 38.00 -12.29
C ASN A 12 42.50 36.90 -13.12
N ARG A 13 42.86 37.29 -14.34
CA ARG A 13 43.42 36.52 -15.46
C ARG A 13 44.79 35.89 -15.14
N ARG A 14 45.18 34.89 -15.95
CA ARG A 14 46.44 34.88 -16.72
C ARG A 14 46.34 33.93 -17.92
N SER A 15 46.61 34.49 -19.09
CA SER A 15 46.54 33.94 -20.45
C SER A 15 47.91 33.46 -20.93
N TRP A 16 48.00 32.39 -21.73
CA TRP A 16 49.03 32.23 -22.77
C TRP A 16 48.53 31.38 -23.97
N LEU A 17 48.61 32.02 -25.15
CA LEU A 17 48.78 31.53 -26.53
C LEU A 17 47.93 30.36 -27.09
N ALA A 18 47.12 30.71 -28.10
CA ALA A 18 46.70 29.80 -29.16
C ALA A 18 47.74 29.75 -30.29
N ARG A 19 48.15 28.55 -30.70
CA ARG A 19 48.66 28.24 -32.04
C ARG A 19 48.12 26.87 -32.47
N SER A 20 47.55 26.86 -33.67
CA SER A 20 46.89 25.76 -34.37
C SER A 20 47.83 24.60 -34.74
N LEU A 21 47.31 23.36 -34.73
CA LEU A 21 47.24 22.40 -35.86
C LEU A 21 47.09 20.95 -35.34
N GLY A 22 46.11 20.22 -35.89
CA GLY A 22 46.21 18.76 -36.06
C GLY A 22 45.56 17.87 -35.00
N GLY A 23 44.40 17.30 -35.36
CA GLY A 23 44.05 15.90 -35.10
C GLY A 23 43.88 15.42 -33.66
N SER A 24 42.64 15.19 -33.26
CA SER A 24 42.12 13.86 -32.88
C SER A 24 40.74 13.99 -32.24
N LEU A 25 39.75 13.32 -32.85
CA LEU A 25 38.48 13.02 -32.20
C LEU A 25 38.75 12.14 -30.98
N LEU A 26 38.57 12.70 -29.79
CA LEU A 26 38.18 11.93 -28.61
C LEU A 26 36.96 12.62 -28.02
N GLY A 27 35.80 12.12 -28.43
CA GLY A 27 34.52 12.51 -27.84
C GLY A 27 34.56 12.20 -26.35
N SER A 28 34.46 13.24 -25.52
CA SER A 28 34.15 13.09 -24.12
C SER A 28 32.74 12.50 -24.01
N LEU A 29 32.67 11.18 -23.84
CA LEU A 29 31.49 10.50 -23.36
C LEU A 29 31.22 11.01 -21.95
N LEU A 30 30.38 12.03 -21.83
CA LEU A 30 29.78 12.42 -20.57
C LEU A 30 28.90 11.25 -20.15
N LEU A 31 29.46 10.35 -19.33
CA LEU A 31 28.73 9.27 -18.68
C LEU A 31 27.78 9.95 -17.69
N LEU A 32 26.59 10.32 -18.17
CA LEU A 32 25.42 10.50 -17.32
C LEU A 32 25.21 9.16 -16.64
N LEU A 33 25.79 8.95 -15.46
CA LEU A 33 25.21 8.01 -14.52
C LEU A 33 23.82 8.56 -14.21
N ALA A 34 22.84 8.13 -15.01
CA ALA A 34 21.48 8.05 -14.51
C ALA A 34 21.60 7.21 -13.24
N CYS A 35 21.28 7.80 -12.10
CA CYS A 35 20.90 7.00 -10.95
C CYS A 35 19.67 6.23 -11.45
N GLU A 36 19.85 4.98 -11.86
CA GLU A 36 18.72 4.07 -12.03
C GLU A 36 18.11 3.97 -10.64
N ASN A 37 17.03 4.69 -10.42
CA ASN A 37 16.20 4.49 -9.24
C ASN A 37 15.86 2.99 -9.22
N ALA A 38 16.21 2.32 -8.13
CA ALA A 38 16.00 0.89 -8.02
C ALA A 38 14.52 0.55 -8.25
N ALA A 39 14.26 -0.43 -9.11
CA ALA A 39 12.92 -0.93 -9.37
C ALA A 39 12.27 -1.38 -8.06
N ALA A 40 10.99 -1.07 -7.90
CA ALA A 40 10.21 -1.47 -6.75
C ALA A 40 10.07 -3.00 -6.69
N THR A 41 10.04 -3.55 -5.49
CA THR A 41 9.50 -4.90 -5.29
C THR A 41 7.99 -4.82 -5.31
N ILE A 42 7.35 -5.59 -6.19
CA ILE A 42 5.89 -5.72 -6.23
C ILE A 42 5.44 -6.83 -5.28
N TYR A 43 4.40 -6.57 -4.50
CA TYR A 43 3.73 -7.60 -3.70
C TYR A 43 2.22 -7.46 -3.73
N PHE A 44 1.56 -8.58 -3.43
CA PHE A 44 0.12 -8.68 -3.27
C PHE A 44 -0.31 -8.05 -1.94
N ARG A 45 -1.21 -7.06 -1.98
CA ARG A 45 -1.78 -6.45 -0.78
C ARG A 45 -2.95 -7.26 -0.24
N SER A 46 -4.01 -7.38 -1.02
CA SER A 46 -5.24 -8.06 -0.62
C SER A 46 -6.15 -8.29 -1.83
N VAL A 47 -7.24 -9.02 -1.59
CA VAL A 47 -8.25 -9.33 -2.60
C VAL A 47 -9.65 -9.19 -2.03
N ALA A 48 -10.59 -8.80 -2.88
CA ALA A 48 -12.02 -8.88 -2.61
C ALA A 48 -12.69 -9.68 -3.73
N THR A 49 -13.74 -10.44 -3.39
CA THR A 49 -14.49 -11.27 -4.35
C THR A 49 -15.99 -11.07 -4.19
N ALA A 50 -16.73 -11.30 -5.27
CA ALA A 50 -18.19 -11.28 -5.29
C ALA A 50 -18.74 -12.29 -6.31
N GLN A 51 -20.02 -12.65 -6.17
CA GLN A 51 -20.75 -13.49 -7.13
C GLN A 51 -22.25 -13.20 -7.09
N THR A 52 -22.97 -13.49 -8.19
CA THR A 52 -24.39 -13.11 -8.36
C THR A 52 -25.39 -14.24 -8.14
N GLY A 53 -24.95 -15.40 -7.65
CA GLY A 53 -25.79 -16.57 -7.40
C GLY A 53 -26.52 -17.03 -8.66
N SER A 54 -27.85 -16.97 -8.64
CA SER A 54 -28.72 -17.31 -9.78
C SER A 54 -28.73 -16.27 -10.91
N GLY A 55 -28.11 -15.11 -10.69
CA GLY A 55 -27.85 -14.11 -11.72
C GLY A 55 -28.28 -12.69 -11.34
N ALA A 56 -27.59 -11.70 -11.90
CA ALA A 56 -27.90 -10.27 -11.72
C ALA A 56 -27.50 -9.48 -12.97
N THR A 57 -27.95 -8.23 -13.07
CA THR A 57 -27.59 -7.30 -14.16
C THR A 57 -26.34 -6.47 -13.85
N SER A 58 -25.81 -6.57 -12.63
CA SER A 58 -24.55 -5.96 -12.20
C SER A 58 -23.87 -6.79 -11.12
N ILE A 59 -22.57 -6.60 -10.95
CA ILE A 59 -21.79 -7.20 -9.86
C ILE A 59 -20.98 -6.12 -9.16
N ALA A 60 -21.17 -6.00 -7.83
CA ALA A 60 -20.40 -5.09 -6.99
C ALA A 60 -19.32 -5.88 -6.24
N VAL A 61 -18.07 -5.43 -6.36
CA VAL A 61 -16.92 -5.99 -5.65
C VAL A 61 -16.38 -4.91 -4.72
N SER A 62 -16.25 -5.23 -3.43
CA SER A 62 -15.70 -4.30 -2.44
C SER A 62 -14.27 -3.90 -2.82
N VAL A 63 -13.85 -2.70 -2.44
CA VAL A 63 -12.42 -2.34 -2.50
C VAL A 63 -11.66 -3.26 -1.55
N PRO A 64 -10.55 -3.90 -1.99
CA PRO A 64 -9.76 -4.77 -1.12
C PRO A 64 -9.30 -4.04 0.14
N ALA A 65 -9.19 -4.78 1.25
CA ALA A 65 -8.81 -4.19 2.53
C ALA A 65 -7.40 -3.59 2.48
N GLY A 66 -7.23 -2.41 3.06
CA GLY A 66 -5.93 -1.72 3.17
C GLY A 66 -5.46 -1.04 1.88
N VAL A 67 -6.29 -0.95 0.84
CA VAL A 67 -5.93 -0.20 -0.38
C VAL A 67 -5.68 1.26 -0.04
N VAL A 68 -4.57 1.79 -0.55
CA VAL A 68 -4.17 3.19 -0.41
C VAL A 68 -3.76 3.77 -1.76
N ALA A 69 -3.59 5.09 -1.82
CA ALA A 69 -3.20 5.79 -3.03
C ALA A 69 -1.91 5.23 -3.64
N GLY A 70 -1.95 4.97 -4.95
CA GLY A 70 -0.82 4.42 -5.69
C GLY A 70 -0.80 2.90 -5.82
N ASP A 71 -1.66 2.17 -5.10
CA ASP A 71 -1.87 0.76 -5.38
C ASP A 71 -2.43 0.56 -6.81
N VAL A 72 -2.07 -0.56 -7.44
CA VAL A 72 -2.65 -0.98 -8.70
C VAL A 72 -3.59 -2.15 -8.45
N MET A 73 -4.87 -1.92 -8.72
CA MET A 73 -5.91 -2.93 -8.64
C MET A 73 -6.20 -3.53 -10.02
N ILE A 74 -6.30 -4.86 -10.08
CA ILE A 74 -6.74 -5.61 -11.26
C ILE A 74 -8.09 -6.25 -10.94
N ALA A 75 -9.09 -5.98 -11.77
CA ALA A 75 -10.41 -6.57 -11.66
C ALA A 75 -10.61 -7.62 -12.75
N THR A 76 -11.13 -8.77 -12.37
CA THR A 76 -11.55 -9.83 -13.31
C THR A 76 -13.03 -10.12 -13.08
N ILE A 77 -13.83 -9.86 -14.10
CA ILE A 77 -15.26 -10.13 -14.13
C ILE A 77 -15.52 -11.22 -15.16
N ALA A 78 -16.10 -12.33 -14.75
CA ALA A 78 -16.47 -13.44 -15.62
C ALA A 78 -17.95 -13.74 -15.47
N ALA A 79 -18.69 -13.80 -16.58
CA ALA A 79 -20.12 -14.04 -16.57
C ALA A 79 -20.57 -14.96 -17.71
N GLU A 80 -21.60 -15.76 -17.46
CA GLU A 80 -22.27 -16.56 -18.49
C GLU A 80 -22.88 -15.70 -19.59
N GLY A 81 -22.95 -16.23 -20.82
CA GLY A 81 -23.54 -15.53 -21.96
C GLY A 81 -22.65 -14.44 -22.55
N GLY A 82 -23.11 -13.80 -23.63
CA GLY A 82 -22.40 -12.72 -24.31
C GLY A 82 -22.81 -11.33 -23.80
N GLY A 83 -21.98 -10.34 -24.10
CA GLY A 83 -22.27 -8.91 -23.88
C GLY A 83 -21.20 -8.21 -23.06
N ASN A 84 -20.89 -6.98 -23.45
CA ASN A 84 -19.83 -6.19 -22.83
C ASN A 84 -20.21 -5.76 -21.41
N PHE A 85 -19.21 -5.66 -20.54
CA PHE A 85 -19.39 -5.05 -19.24
C PHE A 85 -19.22 -3.53 -19.31
N THR A 86 -20.00 -2.82 -18.51
CA THR A 86 -19.81 -1.40 -18.26
C THR A 86 -18.93 -1.26 -17.02
N ALA A 87 -17.68 -0.84 -17.21
CA ALA A 87 -16.74 -0.62 -16.12
C ALA A 87 -17.11 0.65 -15.31
N PRO A 88 -16.86 0.67 -13.99
CA PRO A 88 -17.03 1.86 -13.18
C PRO A 88 -15.99 2.95 -13.53
N SER A 89 -16.29 4.21 -13.22
CA SER A 89 -15.37 5.32 -13.45
C SER A 89 -14.02 5.11 -12.77
N GLY A 90 -12.93 5.52 -13.43
CA GLY A 90 -11.57 5.39 -12.93
C GLY A 90 -10.88 4.09 -13.39
N TRP A 91 -11.63 3.04 -13.71
CA TRP A 91 -11.08 1.83 -14.31
C TRP A 91 -10.75 2.06 -15.78
N SER A 92 -9.84 1.24 -16.33
CA SER A 92 -9.54 1.25 -17.75
C SER A 92 -10.83 1.11 -18.58
N THR A 93 -11.07 2.03 -19.53
CA THR A 93 -12.31 2.08 -20.32
C THR A 93 -12.44 0.93 -21.31
N THR A 94 -11.30 0.31 -21.66
CA THR A 94 -11.22 -0.94 -22.41
C THR A 94 -10.70 -2.04 -21.48
N ASN A 95 -11.24 -3.24 -21.64
CA ASN A 95 -10.71 -4.40 -20.95
C ASN A 95 -9.33 -4.76 -21.53
N LEU A 96 -8.45 -5.24 -20.66
CA LEU A 96 -7.12 -5.75 -21.01
C LEU A 96 -7.24 -7.02 -21.87
N PHE A 97 -8.29 -7.80 -21.62
CA PHE A 97 -8.70 -8.92 -22.45
C PHE A 97 -10.22 -8.96 -22.50
N ALA A 98 -10.76 -9.10 -23.71
CA ALA A 98 -12.16 -9.43 -23.93
C ALA A 98 -12.23 -10.91 -24.26
N GLY A 99 -12.97 -11.66 -23.44
CA GLY A 99 -13.20 -13.08 -23.63
C GLY A 99 -13.64 -13.44 -25.05
N ALA A 100 -13.23 -14.63 -25.50
CA ALA A 100 -13.91 -15.30 -26.61
C ALA A 100 -15.27 -15.81 -26.09
N THR A 101 -16.31 -15.92 -26.91
CA THR A 101 -17.65 -16.34 -26.45
C THR A 101 -17.76 -17.86 -26.16
N LYS A 102 -16.74 -18.47 -25.55
CA LYS A 102 -16.60 -19.93 -25.44
C LYS A 102 -17.46 -20.51 -24.31
N PHE A 103 -17.50 -19.85 -23.16
CA PHE A 103 -18.48 -20.13 -22.10
C PHE A 103 -19.26 -18.90 -21.66
N GLY A 104 -18.78 -17.71 -22.01
CA GLY A 104 -19.38 -16.47 -21.59
C GLY A 104 -18.59 -15.26 -22.04
N THR A 105 -18.42 -14.29 -21.13
CA THR A 105 -17.58 -13.11 -21.32
C THR A 105 -16.71 -12.92 -20.08
N GLU A 106 -15.40 -12.85 -20.29
CA GLU A 106 -14.45 -12.32 -19.31
C GLU A 106 -14.02 -10.89 -19.65
N GLY A 107 -13.93 -10.04 -18.63
CA GLY A 107 -13.40 -8.70 -18.70
C GLY A 107 -12.38 -8.48 -17.60
N VAL A 108 -11.15 -8.15 -18.00
CA VAL A 108 -10.06 -7.80 -17.09
C VAL A 108 -9.78 -6.30 -17.18
N TYR A 109 -9.69 -5.60 -16.05
CA TYR A 109 -9.53 -4.15 -15.98
C TYR A 109 -8.42 -3.80 -15.01
N PHE A 110 -7.83 -2.60 -15.14
CA PHE A 110 -6.95 -2.05 -14.11
C PHE A 110 -7.42 -0.69 -13.62
N HIS A 111 -7.07 -0.36 -12.38
CA HIS A 111 -7.26 0.94 -11.76
C HIS A 111 -6.04 1.27 -10.90
N VAL A 112 -5.63 2.53 -10.91
CA VAL A 112 -4.64 3.06 -9.97
C VAL A 112 -5.40 3.77 -8.87
N ALA A 113 -5.30 3.28 -7.64
CA ALA A 113 -6.01 3.82 -6.49
C ALA A 113 -5.61 5.28 -6.24
N GLY A 114 -6.61 6.13 -6.00
CA GLY A 114 -6.44 7.53 -5.63
C GLY A 114 -6.31 7.71 -4.10
N SER A 115 -6.35 8.97 -3.66
CA SER A 115 -6.40 9.31 -2.23
C SER A 115 -7.70 8.89 -1.53
N SER A 116 -8.73 8.55 -2.30
CA SER A 116 -10.02 8.11 -1.79
C SER A 116 -10.65 7.12 -2.76
N GLU A 117 -11.03 5.97 -2.23
CA GLU A 117 -11.74 4.91 -2.95
C GLU A 117 -13.17 4.78 -2.41
N PRO A 118 -14.16 4.36 -3.22
CA PRO A 118 -15.48 4.02 -2.73
C PRO A 118 -15.43 2.73 -1.89
N THR A 119 -16.53 2.37 -1.23
CA THR A 119 -16.60 1.08 -0.51
C THR A 119 -16.62 -0.12 -1.46
N SER A 120 -17.11 0.06 -2.70
CA SER A 120 -17.16 -0.96 -3.73
C SER A 120 -17.20 -0.37 -5.14
N TYR A 121 -16.79 -1.17 -6.11
CA TYR A 121 -16.91 -0.89 -7.54
C TYR A 121 -17.93 -1.83 -8.18
N SER A 122 -18.78 -1.31 -9.07
CA SER A 122 -19.85 -2.07 -9.72
C SER A 122 -19.67 -2.12 -11.23
N TRP A 123 -19.68 -3.34 -11.79
CA TRP A 123 -19.69 -3.58 -13.23
C TRP A 123 -21.12 -3.89 -13.69
N GLY A 124 -21.60 -3.13 -14.66
CA GLY A 124 -22.86 -3.44 -15.35
C GLY A 124 -22.67 -4.59 -16.34
N MET A 125 -23.66 -5.48 -16.46
CA MET A 125 -23.59 -6.69 -17.30
C MET A 125 -24.70 -6.77 -18.37
N GLY A 126 -25.40 -5.65 -18.61
CA GLY A 126 -26.53 -5.56 -19.52
C GLY A 126 -27.88 -5.72 -18.83
N SER A 127 -28.95 -5.88 -19.62
CA SER A 127 -30.34 -5.94 -19.13
C SER A 127 -30.82 -7.33 -18.72
N THR A 128 -30.12 -8.38 -19.14
CA THR A 128 -30.47 -9.78 -18.82
C THR A 128 -29.67 -10.22 -17.60
N PRO A 129 -30.29 -10.79 -16.56
CA PRO A 129 -29.57 -11.35 -15.42
C PRO A 129 -28.59 -12.45 -15.83
N ARG A 130 -27.34 -12.35 -15.38
CA ARG A 130 -26.25 -13.29 -15.67
C ARG A 130 -25.63 -13.81 -14.39
N LYS A 131 -25.32 -15.11 -14.35
CA LYS A 131 -24.44 -15.68 -13.33
C LYS A 131 -23.03 -15.15 -13.58
N ALA A 132 -22.42 -14.58 -12.55
CA ALA A 132 -21.15 -13.90 -12.67
C ALA A 132 -20.32 -14.04 -11.40
N THR A 133 -19.01 -14.01 -11.59
CA THR A 133 -18.01 -13.85 -10.54
C THR A 133 -17.21 -12.59 -10.77
N GLY A 134 -16.74 -11.98 -9.68
CA GLY A 134 -15.92 -10.78 -9.72
C GLY A 134 -14.82 -10.89 -8.68
N LYS A 135 -13.62 -10.43 -9.03
CA LYS A 135 -12.47 -10.31 -8.13
C LYS A 135 -11.82 -8.96 -8.36
N ILE A 136 -11.34 -8.33 -7.30
CA ILE A 136 -10.38 -7.22 -7.36
C ILE A 136 -9.17 -7.63 -6.54
N VAL A 137 -8.01 -7.76 -7.17
CA VAL A 137 -6.72 -7.98 -6.50
C VAL A 137 -5.93 -6.66 -6.48
N SER A 138 -5.32 -6.31 -5.35
CA SER A 138 -4.50 -5.09 -5.21
C SER A 138 -3.01 -5.43 -5.06
N TYR A 139 -2.16 -4.66 -5.73
CA TYR A 139 -0.71 -4.77 -5.68
C TYR A 139 -0.06 -3.42 -5.38
N VAL A 140 1.05 -3.48 -4.64
CA VAL A 140 1.87 -2.32 -4.27
C VAL A 140 3.17 -2.37 -5.06
N GLY A 141 3.79 -1.21 -5.29
CA GLY A 141 5.09 -1.14 -5.99
C GLY A 141 4.98 -1.26 -7.51
N VAL A 142 3.78 -1.18 -8.08
CA VAL A 142 3.54 -1.18 -9.53
C VAL A 142 3.64 0.25 -10.07
N GLU A 143 4.13 0.42 -11.29
CA GLU A 143 4.22 1.73 -11.93
C GLU A 143 2.82 2.32 -12.24
N ASN A 144 2.55 3.53 -11.76
CA ASN A 144 1.21 4.12 -11.89
C ASN A 144 0.90 4.70 -13.28
N ALA A 145 1.92 5.10 -14.05
CA ALA A 145 1.71 5.72 -15.36
C ALA A 145 1.34 4.70 -16.44
N THR A 146 2.04 3.57 -16.46
CA THR A 146 1.82 2.46 -17.39
C THR A 146 1.93 1.13 -16.65
N PRO A 147 0.92 0.75 -15.83
CA PRO A 147 1.04 -0.39 -14.93
C PRO A 147 1.15 -1.74 -15.63
N ILE A 148 0.65 -1.85 -16.86
CA ILE A 148 0.66 -3.10 -17.63
C ILE A 148 1.71 -2.99 -18.72
N GLU A 149 2.78 -3.80 -18.66
CA GLU A 149 3.77 -3.82 -19.75
C GLU A 149 3.38 -4.77 -20.88
N VAL A 150 2.85 -5.94 -20.55
CA VAL A 150 2.53 -7.00 -21.51
C VAL A 150 1.32 -7.79 -21.02
N LYS A 151 0.50 -8.25 -21.96
CA LYS A 151 -0.65 -9.09 -21.66
C LYS A 151 -0.97 -10.01 -22.83
N ALA A 152 -1.57 -11.15 -22.53
CA ALA A 152 -2.12 -12.07 -23.52
C ALA A 152 -3.30 -12.82 -22.91
N GLY A 153 -4.16 -13.37 -23.76
CA GLY A 153 -5.18 -14.30 -23.30
C GLY A 153 -5.38 -15.45 -24.27
N THR A 154 -5.90 -16.54 -23.74
CA THR A 154 -6.19 -17.80 -24.42
C THR A 154 -7.55 -18.30 -23.98
N ALA A 155 -8.22 -19.06 -24.84
CA ALA A 155 -9.53 -19.62 -24.54
C ALA A 155 -9.73 -20.95 -25.28
N GLY A 156 -10.57 -21.81 -24.72
CA GLY A 156 -10.85 -23.14 -25.25
C GLY A 156 -12.31 -23.55 -25.08
N ASN A 157 -12.81 -24.35 -26.03
CA ASN A 157 -14.17 -24.92 -26.01
C ASN A 157 -14.24 -26.25 -25.22
N SER A 158 -13.15 -26.60 -24.52
CA SER A 158 -12.78 -27.89 -23.92
C SER A 158 -12.29 -28.98 -24.88
N SER A 159 -11.20 -29.65 -24.49
CA SER A 159 -10.73 -30.94 -25.03
C SER A 159 -10.11 -31.83 -23.95
N GLY A 160 -10.40 -31.57 -22.68
CA GLY A 160 -9.75 -32.20 -21.52
C GLY A 160 -9.94 -31.41 -20.23
N THR A 161 -9.22 -31.81 -19.18
CA THR A 161 -9.23 -31.22 -17.83
C THR A 161 -7.95 -30.46 -17.50
N SER A 162 -7.11 -30.18 -18.50
CA SER A 162 -5.77 -29.62 -18.34
C SER A 162 -5.52 -28.62 -19.46
N ASP A 163 -5.35 -27.37 -19.09
CA ASP A 163 -5.29 -26.24 -20.01
C ASP A 163 -4.21 -25.25 -19.60
N ASN A 164 -3.74 -24.44 -20.56
CA ASN A 164 -2.57 -23.57 -20.37
C ASN A 164 -2.92 -22.10 -20.54
N THR A 165 -2.33 -21.27 -19.68
CA THR A 165 -2.27 -19.83 -19.91
C THR A 165 -1.31 -19.50 -21.05
N ALA A 166 -1.53 -18.34 -21.68
CA ALA A 166 -0.58 -17.78 -22.63
C ALA A 166 0.78 -17.52 -21.97
N SER A 167 1.87 -17.84 -22.66
CA SER A 167 3.18 -17.30 -22.31
C SER A 167 3.28 -15.86 -22.82
N ILE A 168 3.74 -14.95 -21.97
CA ILE A 168 4.11 -13.59 -22.36
C ILE A 168 5.62 -13.41 -22.25
N THR A 169 6.17 -12.40 -22.92
CA THR A 169 7.58 -12.02 -22.79
C THR A 169 7.65 -10.70 -22.06
N THR A 170 8.05 -10.71 -20.79
CA THR A 170 8.22 -9.48 -20.00
C THR A 170 9.44 -8.72 -20.49
N THR A 171 9.41 -7.40 -20.37
CA THR A 171 10.51 -6.51 -20.80
C THR A 171 11.30 -5.96 -19.62
N VAL A 172 10.77 -6.12 -18.40
CA VAL A 172 11.38 -5.65 -17.17
C VAL A 172 11.67 -6.83 -16.23
N ASN A 173 12.73 -6.72 -15.42
CA ASN A 173 13.03 -7.66 -14.35
C ASN A 173 12.06 -7.48 -13.19
N ASN A 174 11.87 -8.50 -12.37
CA ASN A 174 11.01 -8.48 -11.18
C ASN A 174 9.54 -8.12 -11.47
N THR A 175 9.07 -8.39 -12.69
CA THR A 175 7.68 -8.20 -13.09
C THR A 175 6.77 -9.14 -12.31
N MET A 176 5.68 -8.60 -11.77
CA MET A 176 4.62 -9.42 -11.21
C MET A 176 3.71 -9.91 -12.33
N VAL A 177 3.60 -11.22 -12.50
CA VAL A 177 2.76 -11.83 -13.53
C VAL A 177 1.53 -12.42 -12.88
N LEU A 178 0.36 -11.91 -13.27
CA LEU A 178 -0.93 -12.43 -12.86
C LEU A 178 -1.44 -13.43 -13.89
N LEU A 179 -2.06 -14.49 -13.40
CA LEU A 179 -2.75 -15.50 -14.16
C LEU A 179 -4.20 -15.53 -13.68
N ASP A 180 -5.10 -15.02 -14.51
CA ASP A 180 -6.53 -15.14 -14.31
C ASP A 180 -7.05 -16.27 -15.17
N PHE A 181 -7.81 -17.18 -14.56
CA PHE A 181 -8.49 -18.27 -15.23
C PHE A 181 -9.96 -18.22 -14.88
N SER A 182 -10.82 -18.38 -15.88
CA SER A 182 -12.27 -18.43 -15.72
C SER A 182 -12.84 -19.58 -16.54
N ALA A 183 -13.86 -20.24 -16.02
CA ALA A 183 -14.54 -21.33 -16.70
C ALA A 183 -16.02 -21.38 -16.28
N ALA A 184 -16.83 -22.06 -17.08
CA ALA A 184 -18.19 -22.39 -16.66
C ALA A 184 -18.56 -23.83 -16.99
N ASN A 185 -19.27 -24.45 -16.06
CA ASN A 185 -19.79 -25.79 -16.19
C ASN A 185 -21.32 -25.77 -16.21
N SER A 186 -21.92 -26.10 -17.35
CA SER A 186 -23.38 -26.19 -17.49
C SER A 186 -23.99 -27.34 -16.67
N ALA A 187 -23.19 -28.35 -16.30
CA ALA A 187 -23.63 -29.52 -15.56
C ALA A 187 -23.59 -29.33 -14.03
N GLY A 188 -22.99 -28.25 -13.52
CA GLY A 188 -22.97 -27.95 -12.08
C GLY A 188 -21.59 -27.63 -11.53
N ALA A 189 -21.38 -27.93 -10.25
CA ALA A 189 -20.15 -27.60 -9.54
C ALA A 189 -18.90 -28.21 -10.20
N PHE A 190 -17.77 -27.50 -10.07
CA PHE A 190 -16.45 -27.96 -10.47
C PHE A 190 -15.41 -27.30 -9.59
N THR A 191 -14.18 -27.82 -9.60
CA THR A 191 -13.03 -27.19 -8.94
C THR A 191 -11.97 -26.79 -9.96
N ILE A 192 -11.15 -25.82 -9.57
CA ILE A 192 -9.96 -25.37 -10.32
C ILE A 192 -8.75 -25.63 -9.43
N THR A 193 -7.78 -26.38 -9.95
CA THR A 193 -6.49 -26.60 -9.30
C THR A 193 -5.44 -25.69 -9.92
N PRO A 194 -4.73 -24.89 -9.10
CA PRO A 194 -3.64 -24.06 -9.55
C PRO A 194 -2.48 -24.77 -10.25
N PRO A 195 -1.80 -24.11 -11.21
CA PRO A 195 -0.43 -24.43 -11.56
C PRO A 195 0.47 -24.47 -10.32
N GLY A 196 1.47 -25.35 -10.36
CA GLY A 196 2.56 -25.31 -9.39
C GLY A 196 3.44 -24.06 -9.58
N SER A 197 4.18 -23.69 -8.52
CA SER A 197 5.11 -22.54 -8.52
C SER A 197 4.43 -21.19 -8.80
N THR A 198 3.20 -21.03 -8.34
CA THR A 198 2.45 -19.77 -8.30
C THR A 198 1.81 -19.61 -6.92
N ASN A 199 1.40 -18.40 -6.58
CA ASN A 199 0.61 -18.13 -5.38
C ASN A 199 -0.86 -17.98 -5.76
N ASN A 200 -1.73 -18.79 -5.16
CA ASN A 200 -3.17 -18.61 -5.32
C ASN A 200 -3.65 -17.40 -4.51
N ARG A 201 -4.30 -16.43 -5.16
CA ARG A 201 -4.80 -15.20 -4.52
C ARG A 201 -6.28 -15.24 -4.25
N ALA A 202 -7.08 -15.69 -5.20
CA ALA A 202 -8.52 -15.84 -5.00
C ALA A 202 -9.10 -16.93 -5.90
N SER A 203 -10.14 -17.58 -5.39
CA SER A 203 -11.03 -18.44 -6.16
C SER A 203 -12.47 -18.10 -5.78
N VAL A 204 -13.35 -17.96 -6.77
CA VAL A 204 -14.75 -17.65 -6.54
C VAL A 204 -15.61 -18.43 -7.53
N PHE A 205 -16.74 -18.93 -7.06
CA PHE A 205 -17.71 -19.66 -7.85
C PHE A 205 -19.10 -19.11 -7.57
N THR A 206 -19.96 -19.07 -8.59
CA THR A 206 -21.37 -18.73 -8.41
C THR A 206 -22.08 -19.83 -7.63
N SER A 207 -22.97 -19.46 -6.72
CA SER A 207 -23.83 -20.41 -6.00
C SER A 207 -25.19 -20.59 -6.69
N GLY A 208 -25.96 -21.59 -6.26
CA GLY A 208 -27.31 -21.88 -6.79
C GLY A 208 -27.35 -23.17 -7.61
N SER A 209 -28.49 -23.46 -8.22
CA SER A 209 -28.68 -24.67 -9.04
C SER A 209 -28.31 -24.43 -10.51
N GLY A 210 -28.02 -25.53 -11.22
CA GLY A 210 -27.69 -25.50 -12.65
C GLY A 210 -26.24 -25.13 -12.90
N SER A 211 -26.00 -24.30 -13.92
CA SER A 211 -24.67 -23.90 -14.35
C SER A 211 -23.86 -23.18 -13.25
N VAL A 212 -22.54 -23.33 -13.26
CA VAL A 212 -21.63 -22.64 -12.35
C VAL A 212 -20.56 -21.91 -13.16
N VAL A 213 -20.35 -20.63 -12.88
CA VAL A 213 -19.17 -19.87 -13.30
C VAL A 213 -18.15 -19.90 -12.17
N GLY A 214 -16.91 -20.20 -12.49
CA GLY A 214 -15.79 -20.16 -11.57
C GLY A 214 -14.66 -19.33 -12.14
N SER A 215 -13.99 -18.58 -11.28
CA SER A 215 -12.76 -17.88 -11.65
C SER A 215 -11.72 -17.95 -10.53
N GLN A 216 -10.46 -17.94 -10.93
CA GLN A 216 -9.30 -18.01 -10.05
C GLN A 216 -8.24 -17.01 -10.50
N THR A 217 -7.55 -16.37 -9.56
CA THR A 217 -6.42 -15.46 -9.82
C THR A 217 -5.21 -15.95 -9.06
N GLN A 218 -4.07 -15.95 -9.74
CA GLN A 218 -2.78 -16.34 -9.18
C GLN A 218 -1.71 -15.35 -9.61
N ASP A 219 -0.58 -15.41 -8.94
CA ASP A 219 0.59 -14.65 -9.35
C ASP A 219 1.91 -15.37 -9.16
N PHE A 220 2.94 -14.84 -9.80
CA PHE A 220 4.34 -15.14 -9.52
C PHE A 220 5.23 -13.99 -10.00
N ILE A 221 6.46 -13.94 -9.49
CA ILE A 221 7.47 -12.98 -9.94
C ILE A 221 8.28 -13.58 -11.09
N GLN A 222 8.33 -12.85 -12.21
CA GLN A 222 9.26 -13.09 -13.31
C GLN A 222 10.55 -12.30 -13.01
N ALA A 223 11.53 -12.95 -12.39
CA ALA A 223 12.74 -12.30 -11.88
C ALA A 223 13.59 -11.63 -12.98
N ALA A 224 13.73 -12.28 -14.13
CA ALA A 224 14.44 -11.75 -15.28
C ALA A 224 13.49 -11.53 -16.46
N ALA A 225 13.65 -10.40 -17.17
CA ALA A 225 12.94 -10.11 -18.40
C ALA A 225 13.06 -11.29 -19.38
N GLY A 226 11.93 -11.71 -19.94
CA GLY A 226 11.89 -12.87 -20.85
C GLY A 226 10.56 -13.59 -20.83
N ALA A 227 10.53 -14.74 -21.51
CA ALA A 227 9.34 -15.57 -21.59
C ALA A 227 8.98 -16.14 -20.20
N THR A 228 7.71 -16.00 -19.83
CA THR A 228 7.15 -16.56 -18.58
C THR A 228 6.98 -18.07 -18.63
N GLY A 229 6.95 -18.63 -19.84
CA GLY A 229 6.44 -19.97 -20.10
C GLY A 229 4.92 -20.04 -19.95
N THR A 230 4.35 -21.17 -20.36
CA THR A 230 2.94 -21.49 -20.14
C THR A 230 2.74 -22.09 -18.74
N LYS A 231 1.62 -21.78 -18.09
CA LYS A 231 1.26 -22.36 -16.78
C LYS A 231 -0.01 -23.17 -16.91
N THR A 232 -0.01 -24.38 -16.37
CA THR A 232 -1.10 -25.35 -16.53
C THR A 232 -2.06 -25.29 -15.36
N PHE A 233 -3.34 -25.01 -15.65
CA PHE A 233 -4.46 -25.12 -14.71
C PHE A 233 -5.21 -26.41 -15.01
N THR A 234 -5.78 -27.03 -13.97
CA THR A 234 -6.65 -28.20 -14.18
C THR A 234 -8.02 -27.99 -13.59
N THR A 235 -9.06 -28.40 -14.30
CA THR A 235 -10.45 -28.39 -13.83
C THR A 235 -10.92 -29.80 -13.51
N SER A 236 -11.85 -29.96 -12.57
CA SER A 236 -12.42 -31.30 -12.27
C SER A 236 -13.34 -31.85 -13.36
N ALA A 237 -13.60 -31.09 -14.44
CA ALA A 237 -14.47 -31.44 -15.55
C ALA A 237 -13.94 -30.83 -16.85
N SER A 238 -14.21 -31.48 -17.99
CA SER A 238 -13.91 -30.92 -19.32
C SER A 238 -14.92 -29.84 -19.65
N ILE A 239 -14.53 -28.58 -19.49
CA ILE A 239 -15.41 -27.42 -19.58
C ILE A 239 -14.76 -26.30 -20.38
N PRO A 240 -15.55 -25.45 -21.05
CA PRO A 240 -15.02 -24.29 -21.75
C PRO A 240 -14.43 -23.28 -20.75
N TRP A 241 -13.36 -22.61 -21.17
CA TRP A 241 -12.53 -21.79 -20.31
C TRP A 241 -11.89 -20.61 -21.06
N GLU A 242 -11.47 -19.61 -20.30
CA GLU A 242 -10.73 -18.42 -20.71
C GLU A 242 -9.62 -18.19 -19.69
N ALA A 243 -8.48 -17.69 -20.15
CA ALA A 243 -7.37 -17.33 -19.29
C ALA A 243 -6.67 -16.07 -19.80
N VAL A 244 -6.28 -15.21 -18.86
CA VAL A 244 -5.57 -13.96 -19.12
C VAL A 244 -4.29 -13.95 -18.31
N THR A 245 -3.20 -13.59 -18.97
CA THR A 245 -1.90 -13.36 -18.35
C THR A 245 -1.57 -11.88 -18.45
N VAL A 246 -1.29 -11.25 -17.32
CA VAL A 246 -1.01 -9.81 -17.21
C VAL A 246 0.32 -9.61 -16.50
N ALA A 247 1.24 -8.87 -17.12
CA ALA A 247 2.49 -8.44 -16.50
C ALA A 247 2.37 -7.03 -15.93
N LEU A 248 2.49 -6.90 -14.62
CA LEU A 248 2.55 -5.63 -13.91
C LEU A 248 3.98 -5.13 -13.86
N LYS A 249 4.18 -3.92 -14.37
CA LYS A 249 5.48 -3.27 -14.45
C LYS A 249 5.90 -2.73 -13.08
N PRO A 250 7.11 -3.05 -12.58
CA PRO A 250 7.62 -2.45 -11.34
C PRO A 250 7.74 -0.93 -11.44
N GLY A 251 7.31 -0.24 -10.39
CA GLY A 251 7.49 1.19 -10.21
C GLY A 251 8.87 1.55 -9.68
N THR A 252 8.99 2.76 -9.13
CA THR A 252 10.17 3.19 -8.38
C THR A 252 10.03 2.77 -6.92
N GLY A 253 11.07 2.15 -6.35
CA GLY A 253 11.07 1.75 -4.94
C GLY A 253 10.81 2.93 -4.02
N ALA A 254 9.85 2.77 -3.12
CA ALA A 254 9.42 3.76 -2.15
C ALA A 254 9.28 3.16 -0.76
N LEU A 255 9.51 4.00 0.24
CA LEU A 255 9.32 3.72 1.65
C LEU A 255 8.27 4.70 2.19
N GLY A 256 7.18 4.18 2.75
CA GLY A 256 6.06 5.00 3.18
C GLY A 256 5.28 4.39 4.34
N PHE A 257 4.58 5.25 5.07
CA PHE A 257 3.53 4.79 5.98
C PHE A 257 2.29 4.44 5.17
N ASP A 258 1.82 3.20 5.32
CA ASP A 258 0.49 2.76 4.89
C ASP A 258 -0.55 3.19 5.94
N ILE A 259 -0.22 3.01 7.22
CA ILE A 259 -0.93 3.58 8.36
C ILE A 259 0.08 4.36 9.21
N ALA A 260 -0.02 5.68 9.19
CA ALA A 260 0.84 6.54 9.97
C ALA A 260 0.59 6.34 11.48
N PRO A 261 1.63 6.30 12.32
CA PRO A 261 1.47 6.23 13.77
C PRO A 261 0.67 7.43 14.29
N ALA A 262 -0.29 7.16 15.17
CA ALA A 262 -1.04 8.20 15.87
C ALA A 262 -1.27 7.77 17.32
N SER A 263 -1.23 8.74 18.24
CA SER A 263 -1.66 8.53 19.63
C SER A 263 -3.18 8.70 19.71
N PRO A 264 -3.93 7.80 20.36
CA PRO A 264 -5.33 8.03 20.66
C PRO A 264 -5.49 9.18 21.67
N GLY A 265 -6.74 9.59 21.90
CA GLY A 265 -7.07 10.36 23.10
C GLY A 265 -6.75 9.54 24.35
N LEU A 266 -6.02 10.13 25.30
CA LEU A 266 -5.70 9.50 26.57
C LEU A 266 -6.87 9.65 27.56
N PRO A 267 -7.05 8.70 28.51
CA PRO A 267 -8.08 8.82 29.53
C PRO A 267 -7.94 10.07 30.40
N THR A 268 -9.04 10.45 31.04
CA THR A 268 -9.05 11.54 32.01
C THR A 268 -8.24 11.18 33.26
N VAL A 269 -7.63 12.20 33.87
CA VAL A 269 -6.85 12.10 35.10
C VAL A 269 -7.65 12.73 36.24
N THR A 270 -7.80 12.02 37.35
CA THR A 270 -8.52 12.53 38.53
C THR A 270 -7.54 13.22 39.46
N LEU A 271 -7.71 14.52 39.73
CA LEU A 271 -6.81 15.25 40.61
C LEU A 271 -7.10 14.95 42.08
N ASN A 272 -6.33 14.04 42.67
CA ASN A 272 -6.43 13.64 44.07
C ASN A 272 -5.15 13.94 44.89
N GLY A 273 -4.27 14.79 44.35
CA GLY A 273 -2.99 15.12 44.97
C GLY A 273 -1.96 14.00 44.95
N ALA A 274 -2.17 12.94 44.16
CA ALA A 274 -1.24 11.84 43.96
C ALA A 274 -0.74 11.79 42.52
N ALA A 275 0.47 11.26 42.32
CA ALA A 275 0.96 10.93 40.98
C ALA A 275 0.11 9.80 40.40
N GLN A 276 -0.18 9.87 39.09
CA GLN A 276 -1.01 8.87 38.42
C GLN A 276 -0.34 8.38 37.14
N THR A 277 -0.74 7.19 36.70
CA THR A 277 -0.43 6.68 35.37
C THR A 277 -1.74 6.30 34.71
N VAL A 278 -2.02 6.92 33.56
CA VAL A 278 -3.16 6.55 32.71
C VAL A 278 -2.65 5.81 31.49
N ASN A 279 -3.37 4.78 31.10
CA ASN A 279 -2.97 3.86 30.04
C ASN A 279 -3.90 3.97 28.83
N ALA A 280 -3.35 3.74 27.65
CA ALA A 280 -4.11 3.62 26.41
C ALA A 280 -3.46 2.60 25.46
N THR A 281 -4.20 2.25 24.41
CA THR A 281 -3.70 1.40 23.33
C THR A 281 -3.11 2.25 22.21
N MET A 282 -1.86 2.02 21.81
CA MET A 282 -1.28 2.63 20.61
C MET A 282 -2.06 2.21 19.36
N ASN A 283 -2.30 3.13 18.44
CA ASN A 283 -2.94 2.80 17.17
C ASN A 283 -2.03 1.91 16.32
N ALA A 284 -2.63 1.16 15.40
CA ALA A 284 -1.88 0.36 14.43
C ALA A 284 -0.89 1.21 13.63
N ILE A 285 0.22 0.60 13.23
CA ILE A 285 1.25 1.20 12.37
C ILE A 285 1.43 0.26 11.19
N ALA A 286 1.43 0.79 9.98
CA ALA A 286 1.75 -0.01 8.80
C ALA A 286 2.75 0.73 7.91
N VAL A 287 3.73 -0.02 7.39
CA VAL A 287 4.82 0.48 6.54
C VAL A 287 4.88 -0.35 5.27
N ASP A 288 4.88 0.35 4.14
CA ASP A 288 5.19 -0.22 2.85
C ASP A 288 6.65 0.10 2.51
N ASP A 289 7.45 -0.96 2.36
CA ASP A 289 8.83 -0.87 1.88
C ASP A 289 8.94 -1.68 0.60
N THR A 290 8.91 -0.96 -0.52
CA THR A 290 9.11 -1.52 -1.87
C THR A 290 10.54 -1.28 -2.35
N THR A 291 11.43 -0.76 -1.51
CA THR A 291 12.82 -0.46 -1.88
C THR A 291 13.64 -1.75 -2.02
N ALA A 292 14.89 -1.62 -2.50
CA ALA A 292 15.82 -2.74 -2.62
C ALA A 292 16.42 -3.21 -1.26
N GLY A 293 15.74 -2.99 -0.13
CA GLY A 293 16.14 -3.54 1.17
C GLY A 293 17.26 -2.77 1.87
N SER A 294 17.24 -1.43 1.81
CA SER A 294 18.20 -0.58 2.56
C SER A 294 18.03 -0.64 4.08
N GLY A 295 16.97 -1.30 4.55
CA GLY A 295 16.50 -1.20 5.92
C GLY A 295 15.78 0.13 6.16
N TRP A 296 15.12 0.24 7.30
CA TRP A 296 14.39 1.44 7.70
C TRP A 296 14.19 1.50 9.20
N ASN A 297 13.86 2.68 9.70
CA ASN A 297 13.50 2.87 11.10
C ASN A 297 12.36 3.88 11.24
N ILE A 298 11.62 3.75 12.34
CA ILE A 298 10.66 4.74 12.78
C ILE A 298 11.20 5.38 14.05
N THR A 299 11.31 6.71 14.04
CA THR A 299 11.60 7.51 15.21
C THR A 299 10.43 8.41 15.59
N VAL A 300 10.42 8.82 16.85
CA VAL A 300 9.41 9.72 17.42
C VAL A 300 10.08 10.74 18.33
N ALA A 301 9.64 11.99 18.25
CA ALA A 301 10.05 13.05 19.15
C ALA A 301 8.87 13.96 19.48
N GLY A 302 8.96 14.66 20.61
CA GLY A 302 8.15 15.84 20.88
C GLY A 302 8.40 16.93 19.84
N ASN A 303 7.34 17.44 19.21
CA ASN A 303 7.43 18.44 18.17
C ASN A 303 7.43 19.87 18.75
N GLY A 304 8.61 20.48 18.81
CA GLY A 304 8.79 21.87 19.25
C GLY A 304 8.66 22.93 18.15
N GLY A 305 8.11 22.59 16.99
CA GLY A 305 7.94 23.53 15.88
C GLY A 305 6.99 24.69 16.21
N ALA A 306 6.97 25.71 15.34
CA ALA A 306 6.11 26.87 15.52
C ALA A 306 4.62 26.46 15.69
N GLY A 307 3.99 26.95 16.75
CA GLY A 307 2.59 26.63 17.09
C GLY A 307 2.36 25.25 17.70
N LYS A 308 3.43 24.49 18.00
CA LYS A 308 3.38 23.14 18.57
C LYS A 308 3.99 23.06 19.96
N SER A 309 3.79 21.94 20.65
CA SER A 309 4.46 21.65 21.92
C SER A 309 5.10 20.26 21.94
N ALA A 310 6.38 20.21 22.27
CA ALA A 310 7.14 18.96 22.40
C ALA A 310 6.77 18.14 23.64
N VAL A 311 6.09 18.75 24.61
CA VAL A 311 5.60 18.11 25.83
C VAL A 311 4.11 18.39 25.98
N PHE A 312 3.43 17.67 26.87
CA PHE A 312 2.06 18.02 27.25
C PHE A 312 2.02 19.43 27.82
N LYS A 313 1.26 20.31 27.17
CA LYS A 313 1.08 21.69 27.58
C LYS A 313 -0.40 22.08 27.47
N GLN A 314 -0.82 22.97 28.35
CA GLN A 314 -2.15 23.57 28.34
C GLN A 314 -2.48 24.15 26.95
N TYR A 315 -3.59 23.69 26.40
CA TYR A 315 -4.07 23.98 25.06
C TYR A 315 -5.56 24.31 25.11
N CYS A 316 -5.93 25.40 24.45
CA CYS A 316 -7.33 25.75 24.22
C CYS A 316 -7.76 25.21 22.84
N PRO A 317 -8.63 24.18 22.78
CA PRO A 317 -9.11 23.62 21.52
C PRO A 317 -10.18 24.47 20.82
N ASN A 318 -10.90 25.30 21.57
CA ASN A 318 -11.99 26.13 21.05
C ASN A 318 -11.50 27.54 20.69
N ALA A 319 -12.37 28.34 20.08
CA ALA A 319 -12.09 29.77 19.89
C ALA A 319 -11.79 30.49 21.21
N THR A 320 -12.44 30.06 22.30
CA THR A 320 -12.21 30.55 23.67
C THR A 320 -12.33 29.41 24.68
N CYS A 321 -11.46 29.40 25.69
CA CYS A 321 -11.49 28.48 26.83
C CYS A 321 -11.38 29.32 28.11
N GLY A 322 -12.51 29.77 28.62
CA GLY A 322 -12.54 30.84 29.62
C GLY A 322 -11.96 32.15 29.05
N SER A 323 -10.89 32.65 29.67
CA SER A 323 -10.21 33.89 29.26
C SER A 323 -9.18 33.69 28.14
N ASP A 324 -8.82 32.44 27.82
CA ASP A 324 -7.78 32.14 26.84
C ASP A 324 -8.40 32.02 25.44
N THR A 325 -7.74 32.61 24.44
CA THR A 325 -8.14 32.51 23.03
C THR A 325 -7.45 31.34 22.35
N GLY A 326 -8.19 30.58 21.57
CA GLY A 326 -7.68 29.48 20.76
C GLY A 326 -8.22 29.49 19.33
N PRO A 327 -8.03 28.40 18.56
CA PRO A 327 -7.31 27.19 18.94
C PRO A 327 -5.80 27.43 19.10
N GLY A 328 -5.20 27.03 20.22
CA GLY A 328 -3.78 27.26 20.45
C GLY A 328 -3.25 26.87 21.83
N TYR A 329 -1.92 26.80 21.94
CA TYR A 329 -1.24 26.61 23.21
C TYR A 329 -1.29 27.88 24.06
N VAL A 330 -1.61 27.73 25.34
CA VAL A 330 -1.74 28.87 26.25
C VAL A 330 -0.35 29.42 26.62
N SER A 331 -0.19 30.73 26.49
CA SER A 331 1.06 31.42 26.85
C SER A 331 1.30 31.34 28.36
N GLY A 332 2.49 30.90 28.76
CA GLY A 332 2.79 30.61 30.17
C GLY A 332 1.95 29.47 30.78
N GLY A 333 1.21 28.71 29.96
CA GLY A 333 0.38 27.61 30.41
C GLY A 333 1.17 26.46 31.04
N ALA A 334 0.51 25.70 31.90
CA ALA A 334 1.13 24.58 32.61
C ALA A 334 1.62 23.48 31.64
N SER A 335 2.70 22.80 32.01
CA SER A 335 3.28 21.70 31.23
C SER A 335 3.66 20.52 32.09
N LEU A 336 3.66 19.32 31.50
CA LEU A 336 4.31 18.15 32.06
C LEU A 336 5.80 18.11 31.67
N PRO A 337 6.65 17.43 32.46
CA PRO A 337 8.01 17.13 32.06
C PRO A 337 8.07 16.32 30.75
N ALA A 338 9.16 16.45 30.00
CA ALA A 338 9.46 15.55 28.90
C ALA A 338 9.63 14.11 29.42
N GLY A 339 9.20 13.12 28.62
CA GLY A 339 9.20 11.72 29.06
C GLY A 339 7.97 11.32 29.86
N SER A 340 6.98 12.21 29.98
CA SER A 340 5.71 11.88 30.64
C SER A 340 4.93 10.84 29.85
N LEU A 341 5.05 10.79 28.52
CA LEU A 341 4.40 9.80 27.67
C LEU A 341 5.39 8.75 27.17
N THR A 342 5.08 7.49 27.46
CA THR A 342 5.92 6.36 27.08
C THR A 342 5.16 5.32 26.26
N LEU A 343 5.89 4.63 25.39
CA LEU A 343 5.43 3.50 24.58
C LEU A 343 6.11 2.22 25.05
N LYS A 344 5.32 1.17 25.27
CA LYS A 344 5.77 -0.21 25.47
C LYS A 344 5.13 -1.10 24.40
N THR A 345 5.97 -1.84 23.69
CA THR A 345 5.54 -2.69 22.56
C THR A 345 5.46 -4.16 22.94
N THR A 346 5.49 -4.50 24.23
CA THR A 346 5.35 -5.88 24.70
C THR A 346 4.00 -6.45 24.25
N GLY A 347 4.03 -7.58 23.55
CA GLY A 347 2.84 -8.23 22.99
C GLY A 347 2.46 -7.75 21.58
N ALA A 348 3.02 -6.64 21.10
CA ALA A 348 2.85 -6.23 19.72
C ALA A 348 3.69 -7.11 18.77
N SER A 349 3.16 -7.38 17.59
CA SER A 349 3.80 -8.19 16.57
C SER A 349 3.62 -7.57 15.19
N TRP A 350 4.54 -7.90 14.29
CA TRP A 350 4.43 -7.56 12.88
C TRP A 350 3.86 -8.74 12.11
N SER A 351 3.01 -8.41 11.14
CA SER A 351 2.51 -9.34 10.13
C SER A 351 2.75 -8.76 8.74
N THR A 352 2.77 -9.62 7.74
CA THR A 352 2.88 -9.22 6.34
C THR A 352 1.95 -10.05 5.47
N THR A 353 1.38 -9.42 4.45
CA THR A 353 0.69 -10.10 3.36
C THR A 353 1.50 -9.85 2.10
N GLY A 354 2.18 -10.87 1.58
CA GLY A 354 2.98 -10.76 0.35
C GLY A 354 4.38 -10.17 0.50
N GLY A 355 4.75 -9.63 1.67
CA GLY A 355 6.12 -9.26 1.98
C GLY A 355 7.01 -10.48 2.24
N SER A 356 8.31 -10.25 2.39
CA SER A 356 9.30 -11.31 2.55
C SER A 356 10.35 -10.95 3.59
N GLY A 357 11.04 -11.97 4.11
CA GLY A 357 12.12 -11.80 5.07
C GLY A 357 11.64 -11.73 6.53
N SER A 358 12.53 -11.20 7.37
CA SER A 358 12.38 -11.03 8.80
C SER A 358 11.58 -9.77 9.13
N ALA A 359 10.69 -9.90 10.10
CA ALA A 359 9.90 -8.79 10.61
C ALA A 359 10.77 -7.65 11.21
N PRO A 360 10.32 -6.40 11.12
CA PRO A 360 10.95 -5.28 11.83
C PRO A 360 11.00 -5.53 13.34
N ALA A 361 12.02 -5.00 14.00
CA ALA A 361 12.19 -5.12 15.44
C ALA A 361 11.62 -3.89 16.16
N PHE A 362 10.69 -4.13 17.09
CA PHE A 362 10.30 -3.10 18.05
C PHE A 362 11.43 -2.85 19.06
N GLN A 363 11.70 -1.58 19.32
CA GLN A 363 12.78 -1.16 20.22
C GLN A 363 12.29 -0.94 21.66
N CYS A 364 10.98 -0.85 21.87
CA CYS A 364 10.37 -0.46 23.15
C CYS A 364 9.77 -1.65 23.93
N ASN A 365 10.34 -2.85 23.76
CA ASN A 365 9.81 -4.07 24.37
C ASN A 365 10.20 -4.19 25.85
N THR A 366 11.51 -4.16 26.14
CA THR A 366 12.05 -4.35 27.49
C THR A 366 12.01 -3.06 28.30
N THR A 367 12.42 -1.95 27.66
CA THR A 367 12.40 -0.60 28.21
C THR A 367 11.41 0.23 27.42
N ALA A 368 10.54 0.96 28.13
CA ALA A 368 9.59 1.85 27.47
C ALA A 368 10.33 3.03 26.82
N CYS A 369 9.91 3.40 25.61
CA CYS A 369 10.45 4.54 24.89
C CYS A 369 9.68 5.81 25.26
N SER A 370 10.37 6.91 25.54
CA SER A 370 9.71 8.21 25.63
C SER A 370 9.30 8.69 24.24
N LEU A 371 8.04 9.13 24.13
CA LEU A 371 7.48 9.70 22.90
C LEU A 371 7.61 11.22 22.83
N ASP A 372 7.52 11.89 23.97
CA ASP A 372 7.49 13.35 24.13
C ASP A 372 8.84 13.92 24.62
N ALA A 373 9.94 13.26 24.26
CA ALA A 373 11.29 13.79 24.44
C ALA A 373 11.71 14.68 23.25
N SER A 374 12.57 15.67 23.49
CA SER A 374 13.10 16.52 22.41
C SER A 374 14.02 15.76 21.45
N SER A 375 14.75 14.77 21.95
CA SER A 375 15.56 13.85 21.15
C SER A 375 14.69 12.76 20.55
N ALA A 376 14.90 12.47 19.28
CA ALA A 376 14.18 11.40 18.59
C ALA A 376 14.52 10.03 19.18
N THR A 377 13.49 9.32 19.65
CA THR A 377 13.59 7.94 20.13
C THR A 377 13.27 7.00 18.98
N LYS A 378 14.16 6.03 18.71
CA LYS A 378 13.90 4.96 17.74
C LYS A 378 12.94 3.94 18.35
N ILE A 379 11.79 3.72 17.71
CA ILE A 379 10.76 2.78 18.20
C ILE A 379 10.68 1.49 17.38
N VAL A 380 11.13 1.55 16.12
CA VAL A 380 11.20 0.40 15.20
C VAL A 380 12.49 0.50 14.42
N SER A 381 13.11 -0.64 14.15
CA SER A 381 14.29 -0.76 13.27
C SER A 381 14.17 -2.03 12.46
N THR A 382 14.56 -1.98 11.20
CA THR A 382 14.80 -3.16 10.38
C THR A 382 16.18 -3.05 9.74
N ALA A 383 16.94 -4.15 9.78
CA ALA A 383 18.28 -4.20 9.21
C ALA A 383 18.23 -4.17 7.67
N SER A 384 19.33 -3.75 7.04
CA SER A 384 19.46 -3.89 5.58
C SER A 384 19.34 -5.37 5.19
N GLY A 385 18.58 -5.65 4.14
CA GLY A 385 18.27 -7.00 3.67
C GLY A 385 17.39 -7.83 4.60
N ALA A 386 16.87 -7.28 5.71
CA ALA A 386 16.07 -8.06 6.65
C ALA A 386 14.74 -8.48 6.05
N GLY A 387 14.04 -7.62 5.31
CA GLY A 387 12.76 -7.95 4.68
C GLY A 387 12.05 -6.75 4.10
N LEU A 388 11.15 -7.01 3.15
CA LEU A 388 10.38 -5.99 2.42
C LEU A 388 8.91 -6.02 2.84
N GLY A 389 8.29 -4.83 2.85
CA GLY A 389 6.90 -4.63 3.25
C GLY A 389 5.91 -5.27 2.27
N PRO A 390 4.62 -5.34 2.63
CA PRO A 390 3.94 -4.50 3.62
C PRO A 390 4.11 -5.07 5.02
N TRP A 391 4.35 -4.23 6.01
CA TRP A 391 4.45 -4.62 7.42
C TRP A 391 3.34 -3.96 8.21
N ASN A 392 2.50 -4.76 8.86
CA ASN A 392 1.40 -4.29 9.69
C ASN A 392 1.62 -4.69 11.15
N ALA A 393 1.78 -3.69 12.02
CA ALA A 393 1.90 -3.85 13.45
C ALA A 393 0.52 -3.97 14.10
N SER A 394 0.33 -5.04 14.86
CA SER A 394 -0.89 -5.30 15.61
C SER A 394 -0.55 -5.80 17.02
N GLY A 395 -1.57 -6.04 17.86
CA GLY A 395 -1.38 -6.61 19.19
C GLY A 395 -0.87 -5.64 20.25
N PHE A 396 -0.91 -4.31 20.01
CA PHE A 396 -0.66 -3.33 21.05
C PHE A 396 -1.63 -3.53 22.21
N SER A 397 -1.11 -3.63 23.44
CA SER A 397 -1.92 -3.85 24.64
C SER A 397 -2.64 -2.57 25.06
N ALA A 398 -3.64 -2.69 25.95
CA ALA A 398 -4.30 -1.56 26.60
C ALA A 398 -3.35 -0.68 27.46
N THR A 399 -2.11 -1.12 27.67
CA THR A 399 -1.06 -0.43 28.42
C THR A 399 0.16 -0.12 27.56
N SER A 400 0.03 -0.21 26.24
CA SER A 400 1.11 0.10 25.32
C SER A 400 1.49 1.58 25.35
N LEU A 401 0.56 2.48 25.66
CA LEU A 401 0.84 3.87 26.01
C LEU A 401 0.60 4.08 27.50
N ALA A 402 1.51 4.80 28.15
CA ALA A 402 1.38 5.20 29.54
C ALA A 402 1.78 6.68 29.69
N LEU A 403 0.86 7.49 30.24
CA LEU A 403 1.10 8.87 30.62
C LEU A 403 1.25 8.97 32.14
N SER A 404 2.44 9.35 32.59
CA SER A 404 2.73 9.62 34.00
C SER A 404 2.50 11.09 34.33
N THR A 405 1.64 11.35 35.30
CA THR A 405 1.32 12.69 35.80
C THR A 405 1.83 12.87 37.23
N PRO A 406 2.39 14.04 37.57
CA PRO A 406 2.89 14.30 38.91
C PRO A 406 1.73 14.57 39.90
N SER A 407 2.01 14.43 41.20
CA SER A 407 1.06 14.83 42.27
C SER A 407 0.72 16.32 42.25
N THR A 408 1.56 17.12 41.60
CA THR A 408 1.40 18.57 41.41
C THR A 408 0.66 18.93 40.11
N LEU A 409 0.00 17.97 39.45
CA LEU A 409 -0.76 18.23 38.23
C LEU A 409 -1.82 19.30 38.46
N ARG A 410 -1.81 20.35 37.63
CA ARG A 410 -2.72 21.48 37.74
C ARG A 410 -4.03 21.21 37.01
N ALA A 411 -5.15 21.50 37.68
CA ALA A 411 -6.47 21.61 37.07
C ALA A 411 -6.47 22.72 36.01
N LEU A 412 -6.94 22.39 34.81
CA LEU A 412 -7.09 23.36 33.73
C LEU A 412 -8.44 24.08 33.84
N ARG A 413 -8.56 25.22 33.16
CA ARG A 413 -9.81 25.98 33.09
C ARG A 413 -10.83 25.22 32.24
N GLU A 414 -12.07 25.70 32.29
CA GLU A 414 -13.16 25.11 31.50
C GLU A 414 -12.78 25.06 30.01
N ASN A 415 -13.01 23.89 29.40
CA ASN A 415 -12.74 23.60 27.99
C ASN A 415 -11.26 23.58 27.57
N GLU A 416 -10.31 23.65 28.50
CA GLU A 416 -8.87 23.44 28.21
C GLU A 416 -8.44 21.98 28.37
N VAL A 417 -7.38 21.59 27.65
CA VAL A 417 -6.79 20.25 27.73
C VAL A 417 -5.26 20.32 27.80
N TYR A 418 -4.61 19.27 28.32
CA TYR A 418 -3.18 19.07 28.08
C TYR A 418 -3.00 18.39 26.72
N ARG A 419 -2.17 18.97 25.87
CA ARG A 419 -1.88 18.45 24.52
C ARG A 419 -0.38 18.39 24.27
N VAL A 420 0.07 17.35 23.59
CA VAL A 420 1.40 17.22 23.00
C VAL A 420 1.29 17.08 21.49
N ASP A 421 2.27 17.56 20.74
CA ASP A 421 2.42 17.24 19.33
C ASP A 421 3.63 16.33 19.14
N LEU A 422 3.45 15.22 18.43
CA LEU A 422 4.50 14.26 18.15
C LEU A 422 4.96 14.39 16.69
N LEU A 423 6.25 14.19 16.46
CA LEU A 423 6.85 14.09 15.13
C LEU A 423 7.29 12.64 14.92
N TRP A 424 6.55 11.91 14.10
CA TRP A 424 6.92 10.58 13.63
C TRP A 424 7.72 10.70 12.34
N THR A 425 8.85 10.01 12.27
CA THR A 425 9.71 10.03 11.09
C THR A 425 10.00 8.60 10.65
N LEU A 426 9.68 8.29 9.40
CA LEU A 426 10.12 7.07 8.72
C LEU A 426 11.36 7.41 7.90
N SER A 427 12.46 6.70 8.13
CA SER A 427 13.75 6.95 7.47
C SER A 427 14.30 5.67 6.88
N SER A 428 14.97 5.78 5.72
CA SER A 428 15.78 4.70 5.17
C SER A 428 17.01 4.45 6.05
N GLY A 429 17.43 3.18 6.13
CA GLY A 429 18.51 2.72 6.99
C GLY A 429 18.03 2.26 8.38
N PRO A 430 18.74 1.33 9.01
CA PRO A 430 18.35 0.73 10.29
C PRO A 430 18.29 1.68 11.50
#